data_AF-A0A6V7P1W8-F1
#
_entry.id   AF-A0A6V7P1W8-F1
#
_cell.length_a   1.000
_cell.length_b   1.000
_cell.length_c   1.000
_cell.angle_alpha   90.00
_cell.angle_beta   90.00
_cell.angle_gamma   90.00
#
_symmetry.space_group_name_H-M   'P 1'
#
loop_
_entity.id
_entity.type
_entity.pdbx_description
1 polymer ?
#
loop_
_entity_poly.entity_id
_entity_poly.type
_entity_poly.pdbx_seq_one_letter_code
_entity_poly.pdbx_strand_id
1 'polypeptide(L)'
;MSDVWLFDNGVLRRRVGRPGGTGDSGDGRGSSSHGGGDAAGRRKVLVHVPTGQIITSYEMLEQRLAELGWERYHYHPELLQFHQRSSVHLISLPREFSRLRLVNMYDIVVKTRNVFEVRDA
;
A
#
# COMPACT_ATOMS: atom_id res chain seq x y z
N MET A 1 -16.82 -31.31 3.94
CA MET A 1 -15.38 -31.34 3.57
C MET A 1 -14.88 -29.91 3.72
N SER A 2 -13.92 -29.69 4.61
CA SER A 2 -13.50 -28.38 5.13
C SER A 2 -12.65 -27.61 4.11
N ASP A 3 -13.18 -26.51 3.58
CA ASP A 3 -12.37 -25.56 2.79
C ASP A 3 -11.51 -24.72 3.74
N VAL A 4 -10.21 -24.96 3.70
CA VAL A 4 -9.20 -24.18 4.41
C VAL A 4 -8.63 -23.13 3.47
N TRP A 5 -8.87 -21.87 3.81
CA TRP A 5 -8.33 -20.71 3.11
C TRP A 5 -7.00 -20.32 3.73
N LEU A 6 -5.97 -20.13 2.90
CA LEU A 6 -4.67 -19.61 3.34
C LEU A 6 -4.48 -18.21 2.76
N PHE A 7 -4.12 -17.29 3.65
CA PHE A 7 -3.70 -15.95 3.30
C PHE A 7 -2.18 -15.95 3.22
N ASP A 8 -1.64 -15.87 2.01
CA ASP A 8 -0.21 -15.71 1.80
C ASP A 8 0.03 -14.69 0.68
N ASN A 9 0.93 -13.73 0.95
CA ASN A 9 1.36 -12.71 0.00
C ASN A 9 0.23 -11.91 -0.68
N GLY A 10 -0.85 -11.60 0.06
CA GLY A 10 -1.91 -10.69 -0.36
C GLY A 10 -2.88 -11.27 -1.41
N VAL A 11 -2.78 -12.55 -1.74
CA VAL A 11 -3.71 -13.22 -2.67
C VAL A 11 -4.35 -14.42 -2.01
N LEU A 12 -5.68 -14.46 -2.07
CA LEU A 12 -6.47 -15.61 -1.64
C LEU A 12 -6.29 -16.75 -2.65
N ARG A 13 -5.67 -17.85 -2.22
CA ARG A 13 -5.51 -19.05 -3.05
C ARG A 13 -6.18 -20.25 -2.39
N ARG A 14 -7.02 -20.95 -3.16
CA ARG A 14 -7.64 -22.21 -2.74
C ARG A 14 -6.57 -23.30 -2.68
N ARG A 15 -6.44 -23.98 -1.55
CA ARG A 15 -5.50 -25.11 -1.40
C ARG A 15 -6.05 -26.30 -2.19
N VAL A 16 -5.57 -26.52 -3.41
CA VAL A 16 -5.88 -27.73 -4.19
C VAL A 16 -4.94 -28.84 -3.72
N GLY A 17 -5.51 -29.87 -3.07
CA GLY A 17 -4.77 -31.09 -2.74
C GLY A 17 -4.45 -31.86 -4.02
N ARG A 18 -3.16 -32.14 -4.26
CA ARG A 18 -2.70 -32.98 -5.38
C ARG A 18 -2.93 -34.47 -5.07
N PRO A 19 -3.42 -35.28 -6.02
CA PRO A 19 -2.96 -36.65 -6.20
C PRO A 19 -1.74 -36.68 -7.15
N GLY A 20 -0.92 -37.71 -7.04
CA GLY A 20 0.49 -37.73 -7.48
C GLY A 20 0.82 -38.22 -8.90
N GLY A 21 2.15 -38.39 -9.13
CA GLY A 21 2.83 -38.92 -10.33
C GLY A 21 2.78 -37.97 -11.53
N THR A 22 3.77 -37.72 -12.38
CA THR A 22 5.04 -38.32 -12.81
C THR A 22 5.70 -37.19 -13.64
N GLY A 23 6.99 -36.88 -13.51
CA GLY A 23 8.00 -37.43 -14.42
C GLY A 23 8.02 -36.76 -15.81
N ASP A 24 9.04 -35.91 -16.03
CA ASP A 24 9.74 -35.64 -17.30
C ASP A 24 9.47 -34.36 -18.14
N SER A 25 10.62 -33.73 -18.47
CA SER A 25 11.04 -32.89 -19.60
C SER A 25 10.26 -31.67 -20.11
N GLY A 26 11.04 -30.61 -20.40
CA GLY A 26 10.73 -29.68 -21.49
C GLY A 26 10.73 -28.20 -21.15
N ASP A 27 11.86 -27.54 -21.42
CA ASP A 27 12.03 -26.18 -21.94
C ASP A 27 11.00 -25.08 -21.63
N GLY A 28 11.52 -24.02 -21.03
CA GLY A 28 10.83 -22.73 -20.97
C GLY A 28 11.36 -21.87 -19.84
N ARG A 29 12.49 -21.17 -20.06
CA ARG A 29 12.89 -20.02 -19.22
C ARG A 29 11.91 -18.86 -19.44
N GLY A 30 10.67 -19.05 -19.01
CA GLY A 30 9.78 -17.97 -18.62
C GLY A 30 10.17 -17.58 -17.20
N SER A 31 11.05 -16.58 -17.08
CA SER A 31 11.29 -15.94 -15.79
C SER A 31 10.04 -15.15 -15.43
N SER A 32 9.05 -15.84 -14.85
CA SER A 32 7.91 -15.23 -14.19
C SER A 32 8.41 -14.55 -12.91
N SER A 33 8.96 -13.35 -13.07
CA SER A 33 9.19 -12.40 -11.99
C SER A 33 7.84 -11.87 -11.49
N HIS A 34 7.08 -12.72 -10.81
CA HIS A 34 5.94 -12.31 -10.00
C HIS A 34 6.44 -11.96 -8.60
N GLY A 35 7.23 -10.90 -8.56
CA GLY A 35 7.54 -10.11 -7.38
C GLY A 35 7.59 -8.70 -7.90
N GLY A 36 6.56 -7.89 -7.61
CA GLY A 36 6.34 -6.58 -8.19
C GLY A 36 7.50 -5.64 -7.93
N GLY A 37 8.50 -5.73 -8.81
CA GLY A 37 9.45 -4.66 -9.06
C GLY A 37 8.66 -3.54 -9.71
N ASP A 38 8.57 -2.41 -9.03
CA ASP A 38 8.33 -1.14 -9.68
C ASP A 38 9.49 -0.91 -10.65
N ALA A 39 9.33 -1.45 -11.86
CA ALA A 39 10.15 -1.15 -13.01
C ALA A 39 10.26 0.37 -13.13
N ALA A 40 11.42 0.83 -13.59
CA ALA A 40 11.76 2.22 -13.92
C ALA A 40 10.82 2.82 -15.00
N GLY A 41 9.51 2.93 -14.72
CA GLY A 41 8.47 3.08 -15.72
C GLY A 41 7.37 4.08 -15.41
N ARG A 42 7.19 4.53 -14.17
CA ARG A 42 6.52 5.78 -13.76
C ARG A 42 6.49 5.82 -12.23
N ARG A 43 7.28 6.70 -11.63
CA ARG A 43 7.20 6.95 -10.19
C ARG A 43 5.79 7.45 -9.89
N LYS A 44 5.12 6.90 -8.87
CA LYS A 44 3.82 7.42 -8.45
C LYS A 44 4.01 8.52 -7.41
N VAL A 45 3.17 9.54 -7.46
CA VAL A 45 3.17 10.67 -6.53
C VAL A 45 1.80 10.83 -5.90
N LEU A 46 1.80 11.27 -4.64
CA LEU A 46 0.59 11.66 -3.95
C LEU A 46 0.36 13.16 -4.18
N VAL A 47 -0.83 13.54 -4.63
CA VAL A 47 -1.19 14.92 -4.97
C VAL A 47 -2.36 15.35 -4.11
N HIS A 48 -2.28 16.52 -3.49
CA HIS A 48 -3.39 17.15 -2.80
C HIS A 48 -4.30 17.84 -3.82
N VAL A 49 -5.47 17.26 -4.09
CA VAL A 49 -6.36 17.65 -5.19
C VAL A 49 -6.79 19.12 -5.14
N PRO A 50 -7.24 19.68 -3.99
CA PRO A 50 -7.68 21.07 -3.92
C PRO A 50 -6.61 22.11 -4.32
N THR A 51 -5.34 21.81 -4.06
CA THR A 51 -4.23 22.74 -4.32
C THR A 51 -3.37 22.37 -5.53
N GLY A 52 -3.53 21.17 -6.06
CA GLY A 52 -2.66 20.58 -7.09
C GLY A 52 -1.23 20.28 -6.64
N GLN A 53 -0.89 20.46 -5.36
CA GLN A 53 0.48 20.28 -4.87
C GLN A 53 0.85 18.81 -4.72
N ILE A 54 2.07 18.47 -5.15
CA ILE A 54 2.67 17.14 -4.96
C ILE A 54 3.22 17.05 -3.54
N ILE A 55 2.83 16.01 -2.81
CA ILE A 55 3.34 15.70 -1.47
C ILE A 55 4.75 15.11 -1.60
N THR A 56 5.73 15.80 -1.04
CA THR A 56 7.16 15.43 -1.14
C THR A 56 7.80 15.12 0.22
N SER A 57 7.10 15.37 1.32
CA SER A 57 7.56 15.10 2.69
C SER A 57 6.40 14.76 3.63
N TYR A 58 6.73 14.19 4.79
CA TYR A 58 5.74 13.93 5.83
C TYR A 58 5.24 15.17 6.54
N GLU A 59 6.07 16.21 6.68
CA GLU A 59 5.64 17.51 7.22
C GLU A 59 4.51 18.12 6.38
N MET A 60 4.67 18.09 5.06
CA MET A 60 3.65 18.57 4.14
C MET A 60 2.38 17.72 4.18
N LEU A 61 2.52 16.39 4.25
CA LEU A 61 1.38 15.49 4.40
C LEU A 61 0.63 15.73 5.71
N GLU A 62 1.35 15.88 6.82
CA GLU A 62 0.81 16.11 8.15
C GLU A 62 0.03 17.43 8.22
N GLN A 63 0.56 18.51 7.64
CA GLN A 63 -0.16 19.78 7.55
C GLN A 63 -1.51 19.61 6.83
N ARG A 64 -1.50 18.93 5.67
CA ARG A 64 -2.74 18.70 4.88
C ARG A 64 -3.71 17.76 5.59
N LEU A 65 -3.21 16.76 6.30
CA LEU A 65 -4.03 15.85 7.11
C LEU A 65 -4.64 16.59 8.32
N ALA A 66 -3.90 17.50 8.96
CA ALA A 66 -4.38 18.31 10.08
C ALA A 66 -5.56 19.22 9.68
N GLU A 67 -5.51 19.82 8.49
CA GLU A 67 -6.64 20.59 7.91
C GLU A 67 -7.93 19.74 7.77
N LEU A 68 -7.80 18.41 7.71
CA LEU A 68 -8.90 17.43 7.63
C LEU A 68 -9.25 16.80 8.99
N GLY A 69 -8.66 17.29 10.09
CA GLY A 69 -8.91 16.79 11.45
C GLY A 69 -8.20 15.48 11.80
N TRP A 70 -7.11 15.15 11.09
CA TRP A 70 -6.22 14.05 11.44
C TRP A 70 -5.09 14.53 12.35
N GLU A 71 -4.75 13.72 13.34
CA GLU A 71 -3.74 14.05 14.35
C GLU A 71 -2.73 12.91 14.51
N ARG A 72 -1.52 13.28 14.91
CA ARG A 72 -0.42 12.34 15.16
C ARG A 72 -0.81 11.31 16.24
N TYR A 73 -0.56 10.04 15.98
CA TYR A 73 -0.83 8.95 16.92
C TYR A 73 0.49 8.24 17.28
N HIS A 74 0.89 8.34 18.56
CA HIS A 74 2.19 7.90 19.06
C HIS A 74 2.11 6.55 19.77
N TYR A 75 1.76 5.49 19.05
CA TYR A 75 1.68 4.14 19.63
C TYR A 75 2.86 3.24 19.24
N HIS A 76 3.30 3.31 17.97
CA HIS A 76 4.45 2.54 17.49
C HIS A 76 5.60 3.46 17.08
N PRO A 77 6.78 3.38 17.74
CA PRO A 77 7.92 4.25 17.45
C PRO A 77 8.53 4.02 16.05
N GLU A 78 8.31 2.84 15.47
CA GLU A 78 8.79 2.46 14.13
C GLU A 78 7.88 2.96 13.00
N LEU A 79 6.70 3.50 13.32
CA LEU A 79 5.70 3.92 12.34
C LEU A 79 5.30 5.38 12.51
N LEU A 80 4.91 5.97 11.39
CA LEU A 80 4.31 7.27 11.34
C LEU A 80 2.78 7.12 11.23
N GLN A 81 2.06 7.18 12.35
CA GLN A 81 0.60 6.93 12.38
C GLN A 81 -0.25 8.19 12.62
N PHE A 82 -1.40 8.28 11.97
CA PHE A 82 -2.36 9.37 12.15
C PHE A 82 -3.74 8.80 12.46
N HIS A 83 -4.44 9.39 13.42
CA HIS A 83 -5.82 9.05 13.75
C HIS A 83 -6.74 10.23 13.41
N GLN A 84 -7.99 9.95 13.06
CA GLN A 84 -8.97 11.00 12.84
C GLN A 84 -9.91 11.06 14.04
N ARG A 85 -9.99 12.21 14.72
CA ARG A 85 -10.72 12.33 16.00
C ARG A 85 -12.20 11.97 15.94
N SER A 86 -12.82 12.14 14.79
CA SER A 86 -14.24 11.87 14.56
C SER A 86 -14.53 10.47 14.02
N SER A 87 -13.52 9.60 13.87
CA SER A 87 -13.69 8.27 13.30
C SER A 87 -12.73 7.22 13.92
N VAL A 88 -12.92 5.96 13.54
CA VAL A 88 -12.03 4.85 13.92
C VAL A 88 -10.86 4.69 12.94
N HIS A 89 -10.68 5.61 11.99
CA HIS A 89 -9.69 5.46 10.95
C HIS A 89 -8.28 5.78 11.47
N LEU A 90 -7.32 4.95 11.05
CA LEU A 90 -5.90 5.06 11.38
C LEU A 90 -5.08 4.92 10.11
N ILE A 91 -4.33 5.94 9.70
CA ILE A 91 -3.35 5.85 8.61
C ILE A 91 -2.01 5.41 9.24
N SER A 92 -1.36 4.38 8.68
CA SER A 92 -0.05 3.90 9.16
C SER A 92 0.97 3.93 8.05
N LEU A 93 2.01 4.75 8.21
CA LEU A 93 3.05 4.98 7.21
C LEU A 93 4.42 4.53 7.76
N PRO A 94 5.38 4.18 6.89
CA PRO A 94 6.76 4.00 7.31
C PRO A 94 7.32 5.30 7.89
N ARG A 95 8.35 5.19 8.72
CA ARG A 95 8.98 6.35 9.35
C ARG A 95 9.74 7.22 8.34
N GLU A 96 10.34 6.60 7.33
CA GLU A 96 11.07 7.29 6.26
C GLU A 96 10.19 7.51 5.02
N PHE A 97 10.09 8.76 4.54
CA PHE A 97 9.27 9.10 3.38
C PHE A 97 9.71 8.38 2.09
N SER A 98 11.00 8.11 1.96
CA SER A 98 11.57 7.35 0.84
C SER A 98 11.04 5.91 0.75
N ARG A 99 10.47 5.37 1.84
CA ARG A 99 9.88 4.04 1.90
C ARG A 99 8.37 4.05 1.68
N LEU A 100 7.78 5.22 1.39
CA LEU A 100 6.36 5.34 1.11
C LEU A 100 5.99 4.56 -0.16
N ARG A 101 5.24 3.47 -0.01
CA ARG A 101 4.79 2.60 -1.10
C ARG A 101 3.39 2.97 -1.58
N LEU A 102 3.04 2.48 -2.76
CA LEU A 102 1.72 2.65 -3.39
C LEU A 102 0.55 2.27 -2.46
N VAL A 103 0.68 1.17 -1.73
CA VAL A 103 -0.33 0.72 -0.75
C VAL A 103 -0.60 1.77 0.33
N ASN A 104 0.44 2.47 0.80
CA ASN A 104 0.31 3.53 1.79
C ASN A 104 -0.37 4.77 1.19
N MET A 105 -0.04 5.11 -0.06
CA MET A 105 -0.64 6.24 -0.76
C MET A 105 -2.14 6.04 -0.98
N TYR A 106 -2.55 4.86 -1.45
CA TYR A 106 -3.97 4.55 -1.63
C TYR A 106 -4.74 4.46 -0.30
N ASP A 107 -4.10 4.00 0.77
CA ASP A 107 -4.70 4.03 2.11
C ASP A 107 -5.07 5.47 2.52
N ILE A 108 -4.17 6.43 2.27
CA ILE A 108 -4.45 7.86 2.49
C ILE A 108 -5.63 8.32 1.62
N VAL A 109 -5.64 8.01 0.32
CA VAL A 109 -6.70 8.42 -0.61
C VAL A 109 -8.08 7.96 -0.14
N VAL A 110 -8.20 6.67 0.23
CA VAL A 110 -9.47 6.09 0.69
C VAL A 110 -9.91 6.73 2.01
N LYS A 111 -9.01 6.85 3.00
CA LYS A 111 -9.35 7.38 4.33
C LYS A 111 -9.65 8.88 4.33
N THR A 112 -9.14 9.62 3.36
CA THR A 112 -9.38 11.05 3.18
C THR A 112 -10.49 11.37 2.17
N ARG A 113 -11.25 10.35 1.72
CA ARG A 113 -12.36 10.52 0.76
C ARG A 113 -11.93 11.24 -0.53
N ASN A 114 -10.78 10.87 -1.08
CA ASN A 114 -10.22 11.40 -2.34
C ASN A 114 -9.82 12.88 -2.32
N VAL A 115 -9.57 13.48 -1.14
CA VAL A 115 -8.89 14.78 -1.05
C VAL A 115 -7.46 14.70 -1.61
N PHE A 116 -6.87 13.50 -1.58
CA PHE A 116 -5.63 13.17 -2.27
C PHE A 116 -5.87 12.23 -3.43
N GLU A 117 -4.95 12.25 -4.39
CA GLU A 117 -4.93 11.37 -5.56
C GLU A 117 -3.53 10.82 -5.80
N VAL A 118 -3.44 9.59 -6.32
CA VAL A 118 -2.16 9.01 -6.77
C VAL A 118 -2.04 9.20 -8.28
N ARG A 119 -1.00 9.92 -8.71
CA ARG A 119 -0.73 10.22 -10.12
C ARG A 119 0.62 9.66 -10.56
N ASP A 120 0.83 9.58 -11.87
CA ASP A 120 2.17 9.43 -12.45
C ASP A 120 2.97 10.71 -12.19
N ALA A 121 4.25 10.57 -11.82
CA ALA A 121 5.21 11.66 -11.60
C ALA A 121 5.64 12.34 -12.91
#